data_AF-A0A7S1NYT3-F1
#
_entry.id   AF-A0A7S1NYT3-F1
#
_cell.length_a   1.000
_cell.length_b   1.000
_cell.length_c   1.000
_cell.angle_alpha   90.00
_cell.angle_beta   90.00
_cell.angle_gamma   90.00
#
_symmetry.space_group_name_H-M   'P 1'
#
loop_
_entity.id
_entity.type
_entity.pdbx_description
1 polymer ?
#
loop_
_entity_poly.entity_id
_entity_poly.type
_entity_poly.pdbx_seq_one_letter_code
_entity_poly.pdbx_strand_id
1 'polypeptide(L)'
;KLPDNLKQLFRPVAMSVPDNELIAEVLLFAEGFLSAKRLGKKIVTLFLLSKQLLSPQQHYDWGLRALKTILTVSGQLLQASVRERQQSDGGRLSEEKESVLLIKATRINTMSKLTFADARLFEGLLA
;
A
#
# COMPACT_ATOMS: atom_id res chain seq x y z
N LYS A 1 -5.58 -18.73 27.83
CA LYS A 1 -4.98 -17.55 28.52
C LYS A 1 -3.63 -17.98 29.07
N LEU A 2 -2.57 -17.17 28.92
CA LEU A 2 -1.23 -17.52 29.40
C LEU A 2 -1.20 -17.60 30.94
N PRO A 3 -0.58 -18.63 31.56
CA PRO A 3 -0.46 -18.71 33.03
C PRO A 3 0.36 -17.56 33.60
N ASP A 4 0.00 -17.07 34.79
CA ASP A 4 0.61 -15.86 35.35
C ASP A 4 2.09 -16.07 35.73
N ASN A 5 2.47 -17.26 36.18
CA ASN A 5 3.88 -17.63 36.43
C ASN A 5 4.75 -17.47 35.17
N LEU A 6 4.17 -17.75 33.99
CA LEU A 6 4.89 -17.61 32.74
C LEU A 6 4.89 -16.14 32.26
N LYS A 7 3.79 -15.41 32.43
CA LYS A 7 3.72 -13.97 32.10
C LYS A 7 4.78 -13.15 32.84
N GLN A 8 5.04 -13.49 34.11
CA GLN A 8 6.04 -12.80 34.92
C GLN A 8 7.46 -12.91 34.35
N LEU A 9 7.75 -13.95 33.54
CA LEU A 9 9.05 -14.12 32.89
C LEU A 9 9.24 -13.18 31.68
N PHE A 10 8.18 -12.53 31.20
CA PHE A 10 8.23 -11.65 30.04
C PHE A 10 8.02 -10.19 30.45
N ARG A 11 8.75 -9.29 29.78
CA ARG A 11 8.43 -7.86 29.78
C ARG A 11 7.42 -7.59 28.67
N PRO A 12 6.15 -7.24 28.98
CA PRO A 12 5.17 -6.98 27.94
C PRO A 12 5.50 -5.70 27.19
N VAL A 13 5.30 -5.71 25.86
CA VAL A 13 5.42 -4.55 24.98
C VAL A 13 4.14 -4.43 24.16
N ALA A 14 3.53 -3.25 24.15
CA ALA A 14 2.33 -2.98 23.37
C ALA A 14 2.69 -2.61 21.93
N MET A 15 2.13 -3.33 20.96
CA MET A 15 2.32 -3.10 19.52
C MET A 15 0.95 -3.08 18.80
N SER A 16 0.05 -2.18 19.23
CA SER A 16 -1.35 -2.17 18.80
C SER A 16 -1.59 -1.53 17.43
N VAL A 17 -0.95 -0.39 17.14
CA VAL A 17 -1.15 0.37 15.90
C VAL A 17 0.18 0.88 15.37
N PRO A 18 0.59 0.49 14.15
CA PRO A 18 1.76 1.05 13.50
C PRO A 18 1.46 2.38 12.81
N ASP A 19 2.50 3.19 12.57
CA ASP A 19 2.41 4.39 11.73
C ASP A 19 2.51 4.00 10.25
N ASN A 20 1.35 3.85 9.61
CA ASN A 20 1.27 3.43 8.21
C ASN A 20 1.77 4.51 7.23
N GLU A 21 1.66 5.79 7.57
CA GLU A 21 2.09 6.89 6.68
C GLU A 21 3.61 6.92 6.59
N LEU A 22 4.29 6.88 7.74
CA LEU A 22 5.75 6.85 7.81
C LEU A 22 6.30 5.60 7.11
N ILE A 23 5.70 4.43 7.37
CA ILE A 23 6.12 3.19 6.72
C ILE A 23 5.96 3.27 5.20
N ALA A 24 4.84 3.80 4.71
CA ALA A 24 4.60 3.92 3.29
C ALA A 24 5.57 4.90 2.61
N GLU A 25 5.83 6.05 3.23
CA GLU A 25 6.79 7.04 2.73
C GLU A 25 8.20 6.44 2.62
N VAL A 26 8.70 5.80 3.68
CA VAL A 26 10.06 5.23 3.71
C VAL A 26 10.21 4.10 2.70
N LEU A 27 9.21 3.23 2.57
CA LEU A 27 9.25 2.14 1.60
C LEU A 27 9.22 2.63 0.15
N LEU A 28 8.35 3.58 -0.18
CA LEU A 28 8.31 4.18 -1.52
C LEU A 28 9.62 4.89 -1.85
N PHE A 29 10.18 5.61 -0.89
CA PHE A 29 11.47 6.27 -1.05
C PHE A 29 12.59 5.26 -1.32
N ALA A 30 12.63 4.15 -0.57
CA ALA A 30 13.60 3.08 -0.76
C ALA A 30 13.49 2.38 -2.13
N GLU A 31 12.30 2.31 -2.71
CA GLU A 31 12.07 1.75 -4.04
C GLU A 31 12.43 2.73 -5.18
N GLY A 32 12.67 4.01 -4.86
CA GLY A 32 13.12 5.03 -5.82
C GLY A 32 12.04 6.00 -6.30
N PHE A 33 10.89 6.08 -5.62
CA PHE A 33 9.88 7.10 -5.90
C PHE A 33 10.35 8.49 -5.45
N LEU A 34 10.24 9.49 -6.32
CA LEU A 34 10.59 10.88 -6.02
C LEU A 34 9.52 11.55 -5.16
N SER A 35 8.24 11.24 -5.43
CA SER A 35 7.10 11.82 -4.73
C SER A 35 6.59 10.95 -3.57
N ALA A 36 7.48 10.16 -2.95
CA ALA A 36 7.16 9.16 -1.94
C ALA A 36 6.31 9.70 -0.78
N LYS A 37 6.62 10.89 -0.26
CA LYS A 37 5.87 11.53 0.83
C LYS A 37 4.40 11.80 0.48
N ARG A 38 4.16 12.36 -0.72
CA ARG A 38 2.80 12.69 -1.19
C ARG A 38 2.02 11.43 -1.53
N LEU A 39 2.67 10.47 -2.20
CA LEU A 39 2.06 9.20 -2.60
C LEU A 39 1.77 8.28 -1.40
N GLY A 40 2.66 8.24 -0.42
CA GLY A 40 2.50 7.48 0.83
C GLY A 40 1.24 7.90 1.61
N LYS A 41 1.03 9.21 1.76
CA LYS A 41 -0.20 9.73 2.38
C LYS A 41 -1.46 9.36 1.59
N LYS A 42 -1.41 9.47 0.25
CA LYS A 42 -2.54 9.13 -0.63
C LYS A 42 -2.92 7.66 -0.51
N ILE A 43 -1.96 6.74 -0.54
CA ILE A 43 -2.27 5.29 -0.47
C ILE A 43 -2.82 4.88 0.90
N VAL A 44 -2.30 5.46 1.99
CA VAL A 44 -2.84 5.21 3.34
C VAL A 44 -4.24 5.77 3.48
N THR A 45 -4.51 6.96 2.93
CA THR A 45 -5.86 7.54 2.90
C THR A 45 -6.82 6.67 2.09
N LEU A 46 -6.39 6.16 0.92
CA LEU A 46 -7.19 5.24 0.12
C LEU A 46 -7.54 3.96 0.91
N PHE A 47 -6.58 3.38 1.62
CA PHE A 47 -6.80 2.21 2.47
C PHE A 47 -7.81 2.48 3.59
N LEU A 48 -7.70 3.64 4.24
CA LEU A 48 -8.62 4.06 5.30
C LEU A 48 -10.04 4.27 4.75
N LEU A 49 -10.18 5.01 3.65
CA LEU A 49 -11.46 5.24 2.99
C LEU A 49 -12.07 3.93 2.50
N SER A 50 -11.26 3.04 1.93
CA SER A 50 -11.73 1.76 1.44
C SER A 50 -12.27 0.88 2.58
N LYS A 51 -11.60 0.90 3.73
CA LYS A 51 -12.08 0.20 4.94
C LYS A 51 -13.40 0.79 5.48
N GLN A 52 -13.62 2.10 5.32
CA GLN A 52 -14.79 2.79 5.87
C GLN A 52 -16.01 2.77 4.94
N LEU A 53 -15.79 2.83 3.63
CA LEU A 53 -16.85 3.02 2.63
C LEU A 53 -17.29 1.71 1.96
N LEU A 54 -16.41 0.73 1.83
CA LEU A 54 -16.78 -0.56 1.22
C LEU A 54 -17.52 -1.44 2.22
N SER A 55 -18.25 -2.40 1.67
CA SER A 55 -18.98 -3.37 2.51
C SER A 55 -18.02 -4.18 3.40
N PRO A 56 -18.40 -4.48 4.66
CA PRO A 56 -17.55 -5.23 5.59
C PRO A 56 -17.57 -6.72 5.24
N GLN A 57 -16.71 -7.13 4.31
CA GLN A 57 -16.51 -8.53 3.94
C GLN A 57 -15.42 -9.19 4.79
N GLN A 58 -15.63 -10.45 5.18
CA GLN A 58 -14.69 -11.18 6.05
C GLN A 58 -13.30 -11.36 5.42
N HIS A 59 -13.23 -11.47 4.10
CA HIS A 59 -11.97 -11.68 3.36
C HIS A 59 -11.25 -10.38 2.96
N TYR A 60 -11.81 -9.21 3.27
CA TYR A 60 -11.15 -7.94 2.99
C TYR A 60 -10.03 -7.69 3.99
N ASP A 61 -8.84 -7.41 3.46
CA ASP A 61 -7.64 -7.11 4.24
C ASP A 61 -7.12 -5.72 3.86
N TRP A 62 -7.42 -4.75 4.72
CA TRP A 62 -6.92 -3.37 4.66
C TRP A 62 -5.80 -3.11 5.69
N GLY A 63 -5.14 -4.17 6.17
CA GLY A 63 -4.06 -4.09 7.15
C GLY A 63 -2.69 -3.76 6.56
N LEU A 64 -1.68 -3.63 7.44
CA LEU A 64 -0.30 -3.30 7.06
C LEU A 64 0.31 -4.34 6.09
N ARG A 65 -0.09 -5.61 6.19
CA ARG A 65 0.38 -6.67 5.29
C ARG A 65 -0.01 -6.39 3.84
N ALA A 66 -1.27 -6.08 3.60
CA ALA A 66 -1.76 -5.74 2.26
C ALA A 66 -1.10 -4.46 1.73
N LEU A 67 -0.96 -3.43 2.60
CA LEU A 67 -0.25 -2.20 2.25
C LEU A 67 1.19 -2.48 1.81
N LYS A 68 1.97 -3.24 2.60
CA LYS A 68 3.34 -3.61 2.26
C LYS A 68 3.45 -4.32 0.90
N THR A 69 2.55 -5.26 0.61
CA THR A 69 2.54 -5.96 -0.68
C THR A 69 2.35 -5.00 -1.85
N ILE A 70 1.43 -4.05 -1.75
CA ILE A 70 1.20 -3.06 -2.82
C ILE A 70 2.43 -2.18 -3.01
N LEU A 71 3.06 -1.74 -1.93
CA LEU A 71 4.27 -0.92 -2.01
C LEU A 71 5.42 -1.68 -2.70
N THR A 72 5.67 -2.94 -2.32
CA THR A 72 6.70 -3.77 -2.97
C THR A 72 6.38 -4.02 -4.45
N VAL A 73 5.14 -4.33 -4.80
CA VAL A 73 4.73 -4.50 -6.21
C VAL A 73 4.88 -3.20 -6.99
N SER A 74 4.58 -2.05 -6.38
CA SER A 74 4.76 -0.74 -7.03
C SER A 74 6.23 -0.45 -7.34
N GLY A 75 7.15 -0.82 -6.43
CA GLY A 75 8.60 -0.73 -6.66
C GLY A 75 9.08 -1.65 -7.79
N GLN A 76 8.56 -2.88 -7.87
CA GLN A 76 8.87 -3.79 -8.99
C GLN A 76 8.40 -3.22 -10.34
N LEU A 77 7.21 -2.63 -10.39
CA LEU A 77 6.68 -1.97 -11.59
C LEU A 77 7.51 -0.73 -11.98
N LEU A 78 7.97 0.02 -10.98
CA LEU A 78 8.87 1.15 -11.18
C LEU A 78 10.19 0.69 -11.81
N GLN A 79 10.85 -0.31 -11.23
CA GLN A 79 12.10 -0.85 -11.75
C GLN A 79 11.95 -1.42 -13.16
N ALA A 80 10.87 -2.14 -13.44
CA ALA A 80 10.59 -2.65 -14.79
C ALA A 80 10.47 -1.52 -15.81
N SER A 81 9.68 -0.49 -15.48
CA SER A 81 9.47 0.67 -16.37
C SER A 81 10.69 1.59 -16.50
N VAL A 82 11.62 1.59 -15.53
CA VAL A 82 12.94 2.22 -15.65
C VAL A 82 13.87 1.42 -16.57
N ARG A 83 13.90 0.08 -16.45
CA ARG A 83 14.71 -0.80 -17.33
C ARG A 83 14.30 -0.68 -18.80
N GLU A 84 12.99 -0.63 -19.07
CA GLU A 84 12.46 -0.39 -20.43
C GLU A 84 12.88 0.99 -20.97
N ARG A 85 12.98 2.01 -20.11
CA ARG A 85 13.35 3.38 -20.51
C ARG A 85 14.84 3.66 -20.61
N GLN A 86 15.68 2.91 -19.93
CA GLN A 86 17.15 2.99 -20.10
C GLN A 86 17.58 2.72 -21.55
N GLN A 87 16.72 2.09 -22.37
CA GLN A 87 16.95 1.90 -23.80
C GLN A 87 16.53 3.10 -24.68
N SER A 88 15.79 4.09 -24.16
CA SER A 88 15.17 5.15 -24.97
C SER A 88 15.41 6.59 -24.49
N ASP A 89 15.41 6.89 -23.18
CA ASP A 89 15.71 8.24 -22.66
C ASP A 89 15.97 8.19 -21.15
N GLY A 90 17.06 8.84 -20.69
CA GLY A 90 17.57 8.79 -19.31
C GLY A 90 16.81 9.64 -18.29
N GLY A 91 15.53 9.95 -18.57
CA GLY A 91 14.73 10.87 -17.79
C GLY A 91 14.08 10.25 -16.54
N ARG A 92 14.17 10.98 -15.41
CA ARG A 92 13.42 10.69 -14.18
C ARG A 92 11.91 10.68 -14.45
N LEU A 93 11.16 9.85 -13.72
CA LEU A 93 9.71 9.78 -13.81
C LEU A 93 9.03 11.03 -13.25
N SER A 94 8.02 11.54 -13.96
CA SER A 94 7.11 12.55 -13.43
C SER A 94 6.21 11.95 -12.34
N GLU A 95 5.78 12.77 -11.38
CA GLU A 95 4.85 12.40 -10.30
C GLU A 95 3.59 11.70 -10.84
N GLU A 96 3.06 12.15 -11.98
CA GLU A 96 1.88 11.57 -12.61
C GLU A 96 2.10 10.10 -12.99
N LYS A 97 3.26 9.78 -13.60
CA LYS A 97 3.60 8.42 -13.98
C LYS A 97 3.82 7.53 -12.75
N GLU A 98 4.43 8.07 -11.69
CA GLU A 98 4.57 7.37 -10.40
C GLU A 98 3.21 7.03 -9.79
N SER A 99 2.27 7.97 -9.81
CA SER A 99 0.92 7.76 -9.28
C SER A 99 0.15 6.68 -10.06
N VAL A 100 0.29 6.65 -11.39
CA VAL A 100 -0.32 5.62 -12.24
C VAL A 100 0.25 4.23 -11.93
N LEU A 101 1.55 4.12 -11.67
CA LEU A 101 2.17 2.85 -11.28
C LEU A 101 1.64 2.36 -9.93
N LEU A 102 1.45 3.27 -8.97
CA LEU A 102 0.90 2.94 -7.66
C LEU A 102 -0.57 2.50 -7.74
N ILE A 103 -1.38 3.17 -8.57
CA ILE A 103 -2.76 2.78 -8.85
C ILE A 103 -2.79 1.40 -9.52
N LYS A 104 -1.91 1.14 -10.48
CA LYS A 104 -1.80 -0.16 -11.15
C LYS A 104 -1.45 -1.28 -10.16
N ALA A 105 -0.47 -1.06 -9.27
CA ALA A 105 -0.12 -2.02 -8.22
C ALA A 105 -1.31 -2.30 -7.28
N THR A 106 -2.05 -1.24 -6.92
CA THR A 106 -3.24 -1.34 -6.07
C THR A 106 -4.34 -2.15 -6.74
N ARG A 107 -4.62 -1.91 -8.02
CA ARG A 107 -5.60 -2.66 -8.81
C ARG A 107 -5.25 -4.16 -8.88
N ILE A 108 -3.98 -4.49 -9.15
CA ILE A 108 -3.51 -5.88 -9.23
C ILE A 108 -3.78 -6.65 -7.92
N ASN A 109 -3.57 -6.02 -6.75
CA ASN A 109 -3.76 -6.69 -5.47
C ASN A 109 -5.22 -6.75 -5.01
N THR A 110 -5.99 -5.70 -5.31
CA THR A 110 -7.26 -5.44 -4.63
C THR A 110 -8.45 -5.90 -5.47
N MET A 111 -8.40 -5.74 -6.80
CA MET A 111 -9.57 -5.99 -7.67
C MET A 111 -10.06 -7.43 -7.66
N SER A 112 -9.16 -8.40 -7.49
CA SER A 112 -9.52 -9.83 -7.43
C SER A 112 -10.34 -10.21 -6.19
N LYS A 113 -10.32 -9.37 -5.14
CA LYS A 113 -11.01 -9.63 -3.87
C LYS A 113 -12.39 -8.98 -3.83
N LEU A 114 -12.60 -7.90 -4.58
CA LEU A 114 -13.78 -7.04 -4.47
C LEU A 114 -15.01 -7.67 -5.12
N THR A 115 -16.19 -7.39 -4.55
CA THR A 115 -17.46 -7.72 -5.20
C THR A 115 -17.66 -6.77 -6.39
N PHE A 116 -18.57 -7.11 -7.31
CA PHE A 116 -18.83 -6.23 -8.46
C PHE A 116 -19.30 -4.82 -8.04
N ALA A 117 -20.14 -4.71 -7.02
CA ALA A 117 -20.60 -3.42 -6.51
C ALA A 117 -19.47 -2.62 -5.85
N ASP A 118 -18.71 -3.27 -4.97
CA ASP A 118 -17.59 -2.65 -4.27
C ASP A 118 -16.44 -2.28 -5.21
N ALA A 119 -16.20 -3.06 -6.27
CA ALA A 119 -15.22 -2.75 -7.30
C ALA A 119 -15.53 -1.43 -8.02
N ARG A 120 -16.82 -1.15 -8.29
CA ARG A 120 -17.23 0.12 -8.90
C ARG A 120 -17.02 1.30 -7.95
N LEU A 121 -17.31 1.13 -6.66
CA LEU A 121 -17.06 2.15 -5.65
C LEU A 121 -15.56 2.42 -5.49
N PHE A 122 -14.76 1.35 -5.46
CA PHE A 122 -13.31 1.43 -5.36
C PHE A 122 -12.67 2.14 -6.56
N GLU A 123 -13.11 1.84 -7.79
CA GLU A 123 -12.68 2.59 -8.97
C GLU A 123 -13.08 4.06 -8.92
N GLY A 124 -14.23 4.38 -8.30
CA GLY A 124 -14.63 5.77 -8.03
C GLY A 124 -13.74 6.48 -7.02
N LEU A 125 -13.12 5.76 -6.07
CA LEU A 125 -12.15 6.31 -5.13
C LEU A 125 -10.75 6.50 -5.73
N LEU A 126 -10.46 5.85 -6.86
CA LEU A 126 -9.19 5.95 -7.58
C LEU A 126 -9.16 7.09 -8.60
N ALA A 127 -10.32 7.62 -8.99
CA ALA A 127 -10.49 8.75 -9.90
C ALA A 127 -10.18 10.09 -9.22
#